data_AF-A0AAF3EX05-F1
#
_entry.id   AF-A0AAF3EX05-F1
#
_cell.length_a   1.000
_cell.length_b   1.000
_cell.length_c   1.000
_cell.angle_alpha   90.00
_cell.angle_beta   90.00
_cell.angle_gamma   90.00
#
_symmetry.space_group_name_H-M   'P 1'
#
loop_
_entity.id
_entity.type
_entity.pdbx_description
1 polymer ?
#
loop_
_entity_poly.entity_id
_entity_poly.type
_entity_poly.pdbx_seq_one_letter_code
_entity_poly.pdbx_strand_id
1 'polypeptide(L)'
;MILLFLSLVSCAICYENSKNMIENVLEIVHKECSFDIDSPCLQPIRETSNLFEVLPPKNLALCRVKNEMFETSMATMCYLNRTEQFFAQRRHIHTEDGNNWLCGVENQRDALGQMIPPNITYFAVITHPIDRFMNAFVKKCKGAFKSPSCYGCNSDVGCMINTIYEKSKEFSKKPYWRKFGHFYLEHFLPQTWFCPFTTDRFSIVSYASQTKRKSANDKFLGVLHKANVTYEKLTYIETELEQLPKTSINLELNKKFTKELLESEDFLRKFLHIYYFDFIYFGIQMV
;
A
#
# COMPACT_ATOMS: atom_id res chain seq x y z
N MET A 1 -25.42 -18.19 -35.52
CA MET A 1 -25.30 -16.72 -35.58
C MET A 1 -26.12 -16.02 -34.48
N ILE A 2 -27.39 -16.41 -34.24
CA ILE A 2 -28.27 -15.78 -33.23
C ILE A 2 -27.78 -15.96 -31.76
N LEU A 3 -27.22 -17.12 -31.41
CA LEU A 3 -26.68 -17.39 -30.06
C LEU A 3 -25.45 -16.54 -29.69
N LEU A 4 -24.65 -16.12 -30.67
CA LEU A 4 -23.50 -15.23 -30.47
C LEU A 4 -23.93 -13.77 -30.28
N PHE A 5 -25.01 -13.34 -30.93
CA PHE A 5 -25.56 -12.00 -30.74
C PHE A 5 -26.24 -11.83 -29.36
N LEU A 6 -26.96 -12.85 -28.89
CA LEU A 6 -27.60 -12.81 -27.57
C LEU A 6 -26.58 -12.78 -26.41
N SER A 7 -25.44 -13.48 -26.54
CA SER A 7 -24.39 -13.42 -25.52
C SER A 7 -23.65 -12.08 -25.50
N LEU A 8 -23.42 -11.46 -26.66
CA LEU A 8 -22.78 -10.15 -26.76
C LEU A 8 -23.67 -9.01 -26.23
N VAL A 9 -24.97 -9.03 -26.52
CA VAL A 9 -25.93 -8.04 -26.02
C VAL A 9 -26.13 -8.16 -24.51
N SER A 10 -26.22 -9.39 -23.99
CA SER A 10 -26.30 -9.65 -22.54
C SER A 10 -25.06 -9.14 -21.79
N CYS A 11 -23.86 -9.33 -22.37
CA CYS A 11 -22.61 -8.85 -21.78
C CYS A 11 -22.51 -7.30 -21.78
N ALA A 12 -22.98 -6.64 -22.85
CA ALA A 12 -22.99 -5.18 -22.93
C ALA A 12 -23.90 -4.54 -21.86
N ILE A 13 -25.10 -5.09 -21.68
CA ILE A 13 -26.05 -4.63 -20.64
C ILE A 13 -25.49 -4.86 -19.24
N CYS A 14 -24.87 -6.03 -18.99
CA CYS A 14 -24.22 -6.31 -17.70
C CYS A 14 -23.07 -5.34 -17.41
N TYR A 15 -22.25 -5.03 -18.42
CA TYR A 15 -21.14 -4.08 -18.28
C TYR A 15 -21.64 -2.67 -17.97
N GLU A 16 -22.66 -2.20 -18.68
CA GLU A 16 -23.24 -0.87 -18.49
C GLU A 16 -23.92 -0.74 -17.11
N ASN A 17 -24.63 -1.78 -16.66
CA ASN A 17 -25.20 -1.82 -15.31
C ASN A 17 -24.12 -1.80 -14.22
N SER A 18 -23.03 -2.56 -14.38
CA SER A 18 -21.91 -2.57 -13.42
C SER A 18 -21.21 -1.22 -13.37
N LYS A 19 -20.99 -0.57 -14.52
CA LYS A 19 -20.42 0.77 -14.59
C LYS A 19 -21.29 1.81 -13.89
N ASN A 20 -22.60 1.81 -14.16
CA ASN A 20 -23.56 2.72 -13.53
C ASN A 20 -23.59 2.52 -12.00
N MET A 21 -23.52 1.26 -11.53
CA MET A 21 -23.44 0.98 -10.09
C MET A 21 -22.19 1.59 -9.46
N ILE A 22 -21.02 1.40 -10.08
CA ILE A 22 -19.75 1.95 -9.58
C ILE A 22 -19.82 3.49 -9.52
N GLU A 23 -20.26 4.13 -10.59
CA GLU A 23 -20.39 5.60 -10.65
C GLU A 23 -21.34 6.13 -9.57
N ASN A 24 -22.49 5.48 -9.37
CA ASN A 24 -23.44 5.83 -8.31
C ASN A 24 -22.82 5.69 -6.92
N VAL A 25 -22.08 4.60 -6.66
CA VAL A 25 -21.40 4.41 -5.37
C VAL A 25 -20.34 5.49 -5.14
N LEU A 26 -19.56 5.84 -6.16
CA LEU A 26 -18.56 6.90 -6.06
C LEU A 26 -19.20 8.25 -5.71
N GLU A 27 -20.32 8.59 -6.35
CA GLU A 27 -21.06 9.82 -6.08
C GLU A 27 -21.60 9.84 -4.64
N ILE A 28 -22.18 8.73 -4.18
CA ILE A 28 -22.69 8.58 -2.81
C ILE A 28 -21.54 8.77 -1.81
N VAL A 29 -20.44 8.04 -1.98
CA VAL A 29 -19.30 8.11 -1.07
C VAL A 29 -18.68 9.51 -1.05
N HIS A 30 -18.59 10.19 -2.19
CA HIS A 30 -18.10 11.56 -2.25
C HIS A 30 -18.94 12.54 -1.41
N LYS A 31 -20.27 12.34 -1.37
CA LYS A 31 -21.18 13.14 -0.54
C LYS A 31 -21.12 12.76 0.93
N GLU A 32 -20.80 11.50 1.24
CA GLU A 32 -20.74 10.98 2.60
C GLU A 32 -19.43 11.28 3.32
N CYS A 33 -18.31 11.25 2.59
CA CYS A 33 -16.99 11.43 3.18
C CYS A 33 -16.72 12.91 3.46
N SER A 34 -16.81 13.29 4.73
CA SER A 34 -16.33 14.57 5.25
C SER A 34 -15.16 14.38 6.22
N PHE A 35 -14.60 15.50 6.68
CA PHE A 35 -13.61 15.55 7.76
C PHE A 35 -14.24 15.38 9.15
N ASP A 36 -15.57 15.19 9.24
CA ASP A 36 -16.28 15.07 10.53
C ASP A 36 -16.05 13.70 11.18
N ILE A 37 -16.07 13.66 12.51
CA ILE A 37 -15.85 12.41 13.26
C ILE A 37 -16.97 11.39 13.07
N ASP A 38 -18.18 11.86 12.73
CA ASP A 38 -19.36 11.03 12.47
C ASP A 38 -19.47 10.59 11.00
N SER A 39 -18.52 11.02 10.16
CA SER A 39 -18.39 10.55 8.78
C SER A 39 -18.31 9.02 8.76
N PRO A 40 -19.02 8.34 7.85
CA PRO A 40 -18.87 6.89 7.68
C PRO A 40 -17.46 6.55 7.16
N CYS A 41 -16.74 7.52 6.60
CA CYS A 41 -15.40 7.35 6.09
C CYS A 41 -14.37 7.48 7.20
N LEU A 42 -13.28 6.71 7.07
CA LEU A 42 -12.15 6.86 7.95
C LEU A 42 -11.54 8.26 7.79
N GLN A 43 -11.04 8.81 8.90
CA GLN A 43 -10.43 10.13 8.92
C GLN A 43 -9.27 10.23 7.91
N PRO A 44 -9.02 11.40 7.30
CA PRO A 44 -8.02 11.54 6.24
C PRO A 44 -6.60 11.30 6.72
N ILE A 45 -6.24 11.83 7.89
CA ILE A 45 -4.89 11.74 8.46
C ILE A 45 -5.01 11.27 9.90
N ARG A 46 -4.14 10.34 10.29
CA ARG A 46 -4.00 9.86 11.66
C ARG A 46 -2.54 9.55 11.95
N GLU A 47 -2.07 9.90 13.14
CA GLU A 47 -0.72 9.57 13.59
C GLU A 47 -0.62 8.13 14.12
N THR A 48 -0.58 7.14 13.23
CA THR A 48 -0.58 5.73 13.67
C THR A 48 0.82 5.25 14.05
N SER A 49 1.72 5.23 13.07
CA SER A 49 3.07 4.69 13.23
C SER A 49 4.15 5.72 12.95
N ASN A 50 3.98 6.67 12.02
CA ASN A 50 4.91 7.79 11.78
C ASN A 50 6.40 7.37 11.79
N LEU A 51 6.69 6.14 11.37
CA LEU A 51 8.02 5.56 11.41
C LEU A 51 8.73 5.85 10.09
N PHE A 52 9.91 6.42 10.19
CA PHE A 52 10.81 6.68 9.09
C PHE A 52 12.06 5.81 9.21
N GLU A 53 12.55 5.33 8.08
CA GLU A 53 13.91 4.83 7.94
C GLU A 53 14.77 5.97 7.38
N VAL A 54 15.70 6.49 8.18
CA VAL A 54 16.44 7.71 7.87
C VAL A 54 17.91 7.39 7.60
N LEU A 55 18.44 7.89 6.47
CA LEU A 55 19.86 7.85 6.13
C LEU A 55 20.40 9.28 6.05
N PRO A 56 20.80 9.90 7.19
CA PRO A 56 21.28 11.28 7.20
C PRO A 56 22.44 11.53 6.22
N PRO A 57 23.48 10.65 6.10
CA PRO A 57 24.57 10.86 5.14
C PRO A 57 24.14 10.86 3.66
N LYS A 58 22.91 10.43 3.37
CA LYS A 58 22.33 10.38 2.02
C LYS A 58 21.17 11.35 1.85
N ASN A 59 20.88 12.20 2.84
CA ASN A 59 19.72 13.11 2.81
C ASN A 59 18.43 12.39 2.38
N LEU A 60 18.17 11.20 2.91
CA LEU A 60 17.05 10.36 2.49
C LEU A 60 16.25 9.86 3.70
N ALA A 61 14.93 9.98 3.63
CA ALA A 61 14.01 9.43 4.63
C ALA A 61 12.84 8.69 3.97
N LEU A 62 12.75 7.39 4.23
CA LEU A 62 11.66 6.55 3.75
C LEU A 62 10.55 6.46 4.80
N CYS A 63 9.35 6.86 4.44
CA CYS A 63 8.13 6.56 5.17
C CYS A 63 7.80 5.06 5.11
N ARG A 64 7.56 4.44 6.27
CA ARG A 64 7.29 2.99 6.38
C ARG A 64 5.82 2.64 6.16
N VAL A 65 5.33 2.85 4.95
CA VAL A 65 3.99 2.39 4.55
C VAL A 65 3.97 0.86 4.46
N LYS A 66 3.00 0.21 5.14
CA LYS A 66 2.83 -1.24 5.08
C LYS A 66 2.11 -1.66 3.80
N ASN A 67 2.85 -1.84 2.73
CA ASN A 67 2.41 -2.38 1.44
C ASN A 67 3.40 -3.44 0.92
N GLU A 68 3.22 -3.92 -0.30
CA GLU A 68 4.05 -4.96 -0.93
C GLU A 68 5.47 -4.50 -1.29
N MET A 69 5.72 -3.19 -1.35
CA MET A 69 7.05 -2.63 -1.58
C MET A 69 7.79 -2.32 -0.27
N PHE A 70 7.17 -2.59 0.89
CA PHE A 70 7.74 -2.31 2.20
C PHE A 70 9.09 -3.01 2.39
N GLU A 71 9.14 -4.34 2.19
CA GLU A 71 10.37 -5.13 2.37
C GLU A 71 11.47 -4.66 1.41
N THR A 72 11.16 -4.49 0.12
CA THR A 72 12.11 -4.02 -0.91
C THR A 72 12.64 -2.61 -0.62
N SER A 73 11.78 -1.69 -0.18
CA SER A 73 12.18 -0.32 0.13
C SER A 73 13.10 -0.28 1.35
N MET A 74 12.78 -1.06 2.39
CA MET A 74 13.64 -1.20 3.58
C MET A 74 14.99 -1.83 3.22
N ALA A 75 14.99 -2.88 2.39
CA ALA A 75 16.21 -3.54 1.92
C ALA A 75 17.10 -2.59 1.10
N THR A 76 16.49 -1.73 0.28
CA THR A 76 17.21 -0.68 -0.46
C THR A 76 17.88 0.30 0.50
N MET A 77 17.16 0.80 1.51
CA MET A 77 17.74 1.68 2.53
C MET A 77 18.90 0.99 3.27
N CYS A 78 18.75 -0.30 3.58
CA CYS A 78 19.80 -1.09 4.21
C CYS A 78 21.06 -1.20 3.34
N TYR A 79 20.88 -1.57 2.07
CA TYR A 79 21.95 -1.64 1.08
C TYR A 79 22.70 -0.31 0.95
N LEU A 80 21.98 0.82 0.90
CA LEU A 80 22.58 2.14 0.79
C LEU A 80 23.40 2.53 2.02
N ASN A 81 22.96 2.10 3.21
CA ASN A 81 23.64 2.35 4.48
C ASN A 81 24.89 1.48 4.67
N ARG A 82 24.79 0.20 4.34
CA ARG A 82 25.79 -0.84 4.68
C ARG A 82 26.24 -1.64 3.45
N THR A 83 26.55 -0.95 2.36
CA THR A 83 26.84 -1.56 1.04
C THR A 83 27.87 -2.69 1.10
N GLU A 84 29.02 -2.47 1.75
CA GLU A 84 30.08 -3.48 1.86
C GLU A 84 29.62 -4.72 2.63
N GLN A 85 28.94 -4.53 3.76
CA GLN A 85 28.41 -5.64 4.57
C GLN A 85 27.30 -6.39 3.84
N PHE A 86 26.45 -5.66 3.11
CA PHE A 86 25.37 -6.23 2.30
C PHE A 86 25.92 -7.23 1.28
N PHE A 87 26.98 -6.85 0.57
CA PHE A 87 27.65 -7.76 -0.36
C PHE A 87 28.49 -8.85 0.31
N ALA A 88 29.21 -8.53 1.38
CA ALA A 88 30.01 -9.52 2.13
C ALA A 88 29.16 -10.69 2.64
N GLN A 89 27.91 -10.42 3.00
CA GLN A 89 26.94 -11.43 3.45
C GLN A 89 26.08 -12.02 2.32
N ARG A 90 26.39 -11.72 1.06
CA ARG A 90 25.66 -12.21 -0.14
C ARG A 90 24.15 -11.94 -0.06
N ARG A 91 23.78 -10.75 0.43
CA ARG A 91 22.40 -10.30 0.54
C ARG A 91 21.94 -9.72 -0.80
N HIS A 92 20.64 -9.79 -1.05
CA HIS A 92 19.99 -9.24 -2.24
C HIS A 92 18.72 -8.50 -1.85
N ILE A 93 18.50 -7.32 -2.41
CA ILE A 93 17.30 -6.49 -2.16
C ILE A 93 16.03 -7.28 -2.49
N HIS A 94 16.04 -8.08 -3.56
CA HIS A 94 14.86 -8.84 -4.01
C HIS A 94 14.53 -10.08 -3.17
N THR A 95 15.41 -10.52 -2.27
CA THR A 95 15.19 -11.68 -1.39
C THR A 95 15.19 -11.33 0.09
N GLU A 96 15.46 -10.07 0.45
CA GLU A 96 15.35 -9.62 1.82
C GLU A 96 13.93 -9.78 2.36
N ASP A 97 13.82 -10.35 3.56
CA ASP A 97 12.57 -10.50 4.27
C ASP A 97 12.70 -10.05 5.73
N GLY A 98 11.56 -9.71 6.34
CA GLY A 98 11.47 -9.17 7.70
C GLY A 98 12.05 -10.05 8.80
N ASN A 99 12.35 -11.32 8.52
CA ASN A 99 12.82 -12.27 9.52
C ASN A 99 14.35 -12.31 9.62
N ASN A 100 15.05 -11.82 8.59
CA ASN A 100 16.51 -11.91 8.52
C ASN A 100 17.18 -10.55 8.30
N TRP A 101 16.54 -9.41 8.59
CA TRP A 101 17.10 -8.09 8.22
C TRP A 101 18.54 -7.85 8.70
N LEU A 102 19.43 -7.59 7.73
CA LEU A 102 20.79 -7.14 8.01
C LEU A 102 20.80 -5.81 8.77
N CYS A 103 19.93 -4.89 8.39
CA CYS A 103 19.79 -3.61 9.06
C CYS A 103 18.64 -3.67 10.05
N GLY A 104 18.98 -3.55 11.34
CA GLY A 104 18.00 -3.48 12.41
C GLY A 104 17.23 -2.16 12.43
N VAL A 105 16.75 -1.78 13.61
CA VAL A 105 15.93 -0.57 13.81
C VAL A 105 16.74 0.69 14.09
N GLU A 106 18.07 0.65 13.92
CA GLU A 106 19.01 1.71 14.33
C GLU A 106 18.75 3.07 13.67
N ASN A 107 18.28 3.05 12.42
CA ASN A 107 17.95 4.23 11.63
C ASN A 107 16.46 4.60 11.68
N GLN A 108 15.68 3.88 12.49
CA GLN A 108 14.26 4.16 12.64
C GLN A 108 14.06 5.40 13.51
N ARG A 109 13.23 6.31 13.05
CA ARG A 109 12.85 7.53 13.77
C ARG A 109 11.33 7.65 13.74
N ASP A 110 10.73 7.99 14.87
CA ASP A 110 9.33 8.45 14.93
C ASP A 110 9.32 9.94 14.53
N ALA A 111 8.30 10.38 13.79
CA ALA A 111 8.07 11.79 13.45
C ALA A 111 8.12 12.74 14.65
N LEU A 112 7.79 12.23 15.84
CA LEU A 112 7.77 12.99 17.09
C LEU A 112 9.15 13.10 17.77
N GLY A 113 10.18 12.42 17.28
CA GLY A 113 11.34 12.07 18.08
C GLY A 113 12.67 12.76 17.79
N GLN A 114 12.92 13.41 16.65
CA GLN A 114 14.22 14.04 16.38
C GLN A 114 14.19 14.97 15.15
N MET A 115 15.02 16.02 15.20
CA MET A 115 15.32 16.94 14.09
C MET A 115 15.74 16.17 12.85
N ILE A 116 14.78 15.88 11.97
CA ILE A 116 15.11 15.44 10.63
C ILE A 116 15.63 16.67 9.88
N PRO A 117 16.81 16.60 9.23
CA PRO A 117 17.39 17.76 8.55
C PRO A 117 16.39 18.44 7.61
N PRO A 118 16.35 19.78 7.57
CA PRO A 118 15.39 20.51 6.74
C PRO A 118 15.54 20.19 5.24
N ASN A 119 16.73 19.73 4.82
CA ASN A 119 17.06 19.41 3.43
C ASN A 119 17.09 17.89 3.15
N ILE A 120 16.25 17.11 3.84
CA ILE A 120 16.13 15.69 3.55
C ILE A 120 15.08 15.45 2.45
N THR A 121 15.36 14.49 1.57
CA THR A 121 14.36 13.96 0.63
C THR A 121 13.49 12.95 1.36
N TYR A 122 12.28 13.35 1.75
CA TYR A 122 11.27 12.39 2.19
C TYR A 122 10.65 11.71 1.00
N PHE A 123 10.44 10.40 1.11
CA PHE A 123 9.66 9.68 0.13
C PHE A 123 8.84 8.57 0.76
N ALA A 124 7.78 8.21 0.08
CA ALA A 124 6.97 7.05 0.41
C ALA A 124 6.68 6.29 -0.86
N VAL A 125 6.68 4.97 -0.76
CA VAL A 125 6.11 4.12 -1.80
C VAL A 125 4.68 3.82 -1.40
N ILE A 126 3.74 4.18 -2.26
CA ILE A 126 2.31 3.90 -2.06
C ILE A 126 1.82 2.95 -3.16
N THR A 127 0.75 2.22 -2.88
CA THR A 127 0.13 1.28 -3.82
C THR A 127 -1.30 1.70 -4.08
N HIS A 128 -1.85 1.35 -5.25
CA HIS A 128 -3.30 1.49 -5.49
C HIS A 128 -4.10 0.82 -4.36
N PRO A 129 -5.09 1.48 -3.73
CA PRO A 129 -5.79 0.92 -2.57
C PRO A 129 -6.40 -0.47 -2.82
N ILE A 130 -6.95 -0.73 -4.02
CA ILE A 130 -7.48 -2.06 -4.39
C ILE A 130 -6.37 -3.11 -4.39
N ASP A 131 -5.26 -2.85 -5.09
CA ASP A 131 -4.12 -3.78 -5.17
C ASP A 131 -3.55 -4.04 -3.78
N ARG A 132 -3.42 -3.00 -2.95
CA ARG A 132 -2.94 -3.12 -1.57
C ARG A 132 -3.85 -4.03 -0.74
N PHE A 133 -5.15 -3.77 -0.74
CA PHE A 133 -6.11 -4.58 0.01
C PHE A 133 -6.10 -6.04 -0.45
N MET A 134 -6.12 -6.28 -1.77
CA MET A 134 -6.18 -7.62 -2.34
C MET A 134 -4.88 -8.40 -2.10
N ASN A 135 -3.72 -7.77 -2.28
CA ASN A 135 -2.44 -8.38 -1.96
C ASN A 135 -2.34 -8.74 -0.47
N ALA A 136 -2.79 -7.85 0.42
CA ALA A 136 -2.84 -8.11 1.85
C ALA A 136 -3.82 -9.26 2.17
N PHE A 137 -5.01 -9.26 1.57
CA PHE A 137 -6.01 -10.32 1.74
C PHE A 137 -5.44 -11.67 1.32
N VAL A 138 -4.95 -11.80 0.08
CA VAL A 138 -4.39 -13.07 -0.41
C VAL A 138 -3.20 -13.52 0.44
N LYS A 139 -2.24 -12.62 0.77
CA LYS A 139 -1.08 -12.96 1.61
C LYS A 139 -1.49 -13.44 3.01
N LYS A 140 -2.47 -12.79 3.63
CA LYS A 140 -2.87 -13.05 5.04
C LYS A 140 -3.94 -14.13 5.20
N CYS A 141 -4.71 -14.41 4.15
CA CYS A 141 -5.83 -15.34 4.19
C CYS A 141 -5.63 -16.64 3.40
N LYS A 142 -4.77 -16.62 2.37
CA LYS A 142 -4.48 -17.78 1.52
C LYS A 142 -3.06 -18.32 1.66
N GLY A 143 -2.22 -17.66 2.45
CA GLY A 143 -0.89 -18.15 2.80
C GLY A 143 -0.92 -19.44 3.63
N ALA A 144 0.24 -20.09 3.76
CA ALA A 144 0.42 -21.42 4.35
C ALA A 144 0.01 -21.58 5.83
N PHE A 145 -0.52 -20.54 6.48
CA PHE A 145 -0.90 -20.57 7.89
C PHE A 145 -2.39 -20.25 8.03
N LYS A 146 -3.14 -21.14 8.72
CA LYS A 146 -4.46 -20.82 9.31
C LYS A 146 -4.25 -19.77 10.39
N SER A 147 -3.99 -18.55 9.96
CA SER A 147 -3.48 -17.50 10.83
C SER A 147 -4.66 -16.68 11.37
N PRO A 148 -4.61 -16.25 12.64
CA PRO A 148 -5.53 -15.23 13.17
C PRO A 148 -5.53 -13.93 12.34
N SER A 149 -4.57 -13.76 11.42
CA SER A 149 -4.47 -12.64 10.48
C SER A 149 -5.60 -12.52 9.47
N CYS A 150 -6.38 -13.59 9.24
CA CYS A 150 -7.54 -13.53 8.34
C CYS A 150 -8.86 -13.24 9.08
N TYR A 151 -8.81 -13.00 10.40
CA TYR A 151 -9.98 -12.69 11.21
C TYR A 151 -11.17 -13.68 11.09
N GLY A 152 -10.88 -14.95 10.75
CA GLY A 152 -11.91 -15.97 10.53
C GLY A 152 -12.61 -15.93 9.17
N CYS A 153 -12.27 -14.98 8.29
CA CYS A 153 -12.95 -14.80 7.00
C CYS A 153 -12.55 -15.81 5.91
N ASN A 154 -11.45 -16.54 6.08
CA ASN A 154 -10.91 -17.52 5.13
C ASN A 154 -10.73 -16.99 3.70
N SER A 155 -11.77 -17.07 2.86
CA SER A 155 -11.72 -16.64 1.45
C SER A 155 -12.83 -15.66 1.10
N ASP A 156 -13.57 -15.21 2.10
CA ASP A 156 -14.72 -14.33 1.96
C ASP A 156 -14.26 -12.87 2.01
N VAL A 157 -14.30 -12.21 0.84
CA VAL A 157 -13.94 -10.80 0.69
C VAL A 157 -14.90 -9.89 1.45
N GLY A 158 -16.20 -10.20 1.46
CA GLY A 158 -17.22 -9.44 2.17
C GLY A 158 -17.01 -9.46 3.68
N CYS A 159 -16.77 -10.65 4.25
CA CYS A 159 -16.38 -10.80 5.65
C CYS A 159 -15.17 -9.94 5.98
N MET A 160 -14.13 -9.98 5.11
CA MET A 160 -12.90 -9.25 5.36
C MET A 160 -13.10 -7.73 5.30
N ILE A 161 -13.79 -7.21 4.28
CA ILE A 161 -14.09 -5.77 4.15
C ILE A 161 -14.88 -5.28 5.36
N ASN A 162 -15.93 -5.99 5.76
CA ASN A 162 -16.72 -5.66 6.94
C ASN A 162 -15.86 -5.64 8.20
N THR A 163 -15.02 -6.66 8.39
CA THR A 163 -14.15 -6.78 9.56
C THR A 163 -13.11 -5.66 9.61
N ILE A 164 -12.47 -5.36 8.48
CA ILE A 164 -11.48 -4.28 8.39
C ILE A 164 -12.14 -2.92 8.60
N TYR A 165 -13.31 -2.68 8.02
CA TYR A 165 -14.03 -1.42 8.19
C TYR A 165 -14.36 -1.15 9.66
N GLU A 166 -14.95 -2.12 10.36
CA GLU A 166 -15.29 -1.98 11.77
C GLU A 166 -14.06 -1.85 12.67
N LYS A 167 -13.03 -2.68 12.45
CA LYS A 167 -11.78 -2.60 13.21
C LYS A 167 -11.03 -1.29 12.97
N SER A 168 -11.06 -0.77 11.75
CA SER A 168 -10.41 0.51 11.42
C SER A 168 -11.16 1.69 12.03
N LYS A 169 -12.51 1.66 12.06
CA LYS A 169 -13.32 2.64 12.79
C LYS A 169 -13.05 2.60 14.28
N GLU A 170 -13.02 1.41 14.89
CA GLU A 170 -12.67 1.26 16.31
C GLU A 170 -11.28 1.84 16.60
N PHE A 171 -10.30 1.49 15.76
CA PHE A 171 -8.94 2.00 15.85
C PHE A 171 -8.89 3.53 15.66
N SER A 172 -9.74 4.10 14.81
CA SER A 172 -9.84 5.55 14.59
C SER A 172 -10.36 6.33 15.81
N LYS A 173 -11.02 5.69 16.77
CA LYS A 173 -11.55 6.37 17.96
C LYS A 173 -10.54 6.41 19.12
N LYS A 174 -9.39 5.75 18.96
CA LYS A 174 -8.46 5.43 20.06
C LYS A 174 -7.09 6.10 19.86
N PRO A 175 -6.77 7.21 20.56
CA PRO A 175 -5.56 8.00 20.31
C PRO A 175 -4.23 7.35 20.76
N TYR A 176 -4.24 6.36 21.66
CA TYR A 176 -3.02 5.81 22.29
C TYR A 176 -2.74 4.33 22.01
N TRP A 177 -3.42 3.71 21.05
CA TRP A 177 -3.33 2.25 20.79
C TRP A 177 -2.07 1.83 19.99
N ARG A 178 -0.94 2.50 20.23
CA ARG A 178 0.39 2.16 19.67
C ARG A 178 1.03 0.93 20.32
N LYS A 179 0.47 0.39 21.42
CA LYS A 179 1.08 -0.69 22.18
C LYS A 179 0.32 -2.01 21.99
N PHE A 180 0.86 -2.84 21.09
CA PHE A 180 0.57 -4.27 20.89
C PHE A 180 -0.76 -4.65 20.21
N GLY A 181 -0.69 -5.46 19.15
CA GLY A 181 -1.79 -6.34 18.74
C GLY A 181 -2.35 -6.19 17.32
N HIS A 182 -1.98 -5.16 16.55
CA HIS A 182 -2.63 -4.87 15.26
C HIS A 182 -1.72 -4.98 14.02
N PHE A 183 -0.61 -5.72 14.11
CA PHE A 183 0.32 -5.96 12.99
C PHE A 183 -0.40 -6.38 11.69
N TYR A 184 -1.50 -7.13 11.81
CA TYR A 184 -2.30 -7.53 10.66
C TYR A 184 -3.20 -6.43 10.11
N LEU A 185 -3.79 -5.60 10.97
CA LEU A 185 -4.67 -4.50 10.56
C LEU A 185 -3.90 -3.42 9.79
N GLU A 186 -2.63 -3.16 10.15
CA GLU A 186 -1.79 -2.17 9.48
C GLU A 186 -1.67 -2.41 7.96
N HIS A 187 -1.72 -3.66 7.49
CA HIS A 187 -1.71 -3.95 6.05
C HIS A 187 -2.98 -3.49 5.31
N PHE A 188 -4.03 -3.13 6.04
CA PHE A 188 -5.34 -2.71 5.53
C PHE A 188 -5.75 -1.29 5.94
N LEU A 189 -4.99 -0.62 6.82
CA LEU A 189 -5.27 0.78 7.19
C LEU A 189 -4.99 1.75 6.04
N PRO A 190 -5.63 2.92 5.94
CA PRO A 190 -5.31 3.92 4.93
C PRO A 190 -3.81 4.25 4.89
N GLN A 191 -3.24 4.43 3.71
CA GLN A 191 -1.82 4.74 3.56
C GLN A 191 -1.51 6.13 4.11
N THR A 192 -2.45 7.08 4.03
CA THR A 192 -2.34 8.42 4.63
C THR A 192 -2.16 8.41 6.15
N TRP A 193 -2.39 7.27 6.82
CA TRP A 193 -2.22 7.13 8.27
C TRP A 193 -0.80 6.77 8.70
N PHE A 194 0.09 6.42 7.77
CA PHE A 194 1.43 5.96 8.12
C PHE A 194 2.42 7.09 8.33
N CYS A 195 2.23 8.23 7.66
CA CYS A 195 3.14 9.36 7.70
C CYS A 195 2.41 10.69 7.65
N PRO A 196 3.01 11.76 8.20
CA PRO A 196 2.53 13.13 8.07
C PRO A 196 2.82 13.64 6.66
N PHE A 197 2.11 13.09 5.66
CA PHE A 197 2.19 13.58 4.31
C PHE A 197 1.86 15.07 4.32
N THR A 198 2.86 15.88 4.00
CA THR A 198 2.70 17.29 3.65
C THR A 198 3.06 17.36 2.18
N THR A 199 2.21 17.96 1.36
CA THR A 199 2.24 17.83 -0.10
C THR A 199 3.51 18.39 -0.74
N ASP A 200 4.24 19.24 -0.03
CA ASP A 200 5.46 19.91 -0.48
C ASP A 200 6.77 19.17 -0.13
N ARG A 201 6.76 18.31 0.89
CA ARG A 201 7.99 17.67 1.41
C ARG A 201 8.21 16.23 0.94
N PHE A 202 7.18 15.56 0.43
CA PHE A 202 7.24 14.14 0.07
C PHE A 202 7.33 13.90 -1.44
N SER A 203 8.33 13.11 -1.85
CA SER A 203 8.30 12.43 -3.14
C SER A 203 7.46 11.15 -3.04
N ILE A 204 6.30 11.14 -3.68
CA ILE A 204 5.41 9.97 -3.70
C ILE A 204 5.73 9.07 -4.89
N VAL A 205 6.15 7.84 -4.59
CA VAL A 205 6.35 6.79 -5.58
C VAL A 205 5.09 5.92 -5.61
N SER A 206 4.20 6.18 -6.56
CA SER A 206 3.04 5.31 -6.78
C SER A 206 3.47 4.04 -7.50
N TYR A 207 3.53 2.96 -6.75
CA TYR A 207 3.67 1.61 -7.28
C TYR A 207 2.28 1.13 -7.74
N ALA A 208 2.14 0.93 -9.04
CA ALA A 208 0.90 0.44 -9.64
C ALA A 208 1.12 -0.98 -10.16
N SER A 209 0.03 -1.66 -10.50
CA SER A 209 0.01 -3.01 -11.06
C SER A 209 1.03 -3.22 -12.20
N GLN A 210 1.31 -4.50 -12.52
CA GLN A 210 2.40 -4.96 -13.38
C GLN A 210 2.63 -4.15 -14.68
N THR A 211 1.58 -3.58 -15.28
CA THR A 211 1.66 -2.78 -16.52
C THR A 211 2.37 -1.44 -16.35
N LYS A 212 2.47 -0.91 -15.12
CA LYS A 212 3.12 0.38 -14.80
C LYS A 212 4.36 0.23 -13.93
N ARG A 213 4.85 -1.00 -13.73
CA ARG A 213 6.00 -1.29 -12.86
C ARG A 213 7.27 -0.56 -13.27
N LYS A 214 7.55 -0.46 -14.57
CA LYS A 214 8.72 0.31 -15.06
C LYS A 214 8.64 1.77 -14.62
N SER A 215 7.50 2.43 -14.83
CA SER A 215 7.30 3.82 -14.41
C SER A 215 7.44 4.01 -12.89
N ALA A 216 6.99 3.04 -12.09
CA ALA A 216 7.18 3.06 -10.65
C ALA A 216 8.66 2.90 -10.26
N ASN A 217 9.39 1.98 -10.90
CA ASN A 217 10.82 1.80 -10.70
C ASN A 217 11.60 3.07 -11.11
N ASP A 218 11.29 3.67 -12.25
CA ASP A 218 11.92 4.92 -12.72
C ASP A 218 11.72 6.06 -11.70
N LYS A 219 10.51 6.19 -11.14
CA LYS A 219 10.22 7.15 -10.07
C LYS A 219 11.00 6.85 -8.80
N PHE A 220 11.07 5.57 -8.39
CA PHE A 220 11.82 5.14 -7.22
C PHE A 220 13.31 5.48 -7.36
N LEU A 221 13.93 5.08 -8.47
CA LEU A 221 15.32 5.41 -8.80
C LEU A 221 15.54 6.93 -8.90
N GLY A 222 14.56 7.66 -9.46
CA GLY A 222 14.60 9.12 -9.54
C GLY A 222 14.66 9.81 -8.18
N VAL A 223 13.96 9.30 -7.17
CA VAL A 223 14.07 9.79 -5.78
C VAL A 223 15.47 9.56 -5.23
N LEU A 224 16.02 8.35 -5.42
CA LEU A 224 17.36 8.00 -4.96
C LEU A 224 18.44 8.84 -5.66
N HIS A 225 18.27 9.10 -6.95
CA HIS A 225 19.15 9.97 -7.73
C HIS A 225 19.14 11.41 -7.20
N LYS A 226 17.95 11.97 -6.88
CA LYS A 226 17.84 13.29 -6.23
C LYS A 226 18.54 13.36 -4.87
N ALA A 227 18.64 12.22 -4.18
CA ALA A 227 19.36 12.07 -2.93
C ALA A 227 20.88 11.77 -3.12
N ASN A 228 21.43 12.02 -4.32
CA ASN A 228 22.83 11.82 -4.66
C ASN A 228 23.33 10.37 -4.47
N VAL A 229 22.46 9.38 -4.67
CA VAL A 229 22.90 7.98 -4.81
C VAL A 229 23.68 7.83 -6.10
N THR A 230 24.85 7.18 -6.04
CA THR A 230 25.76 7.03 -7.18
C THR A 230 25.15 6.15 -8.27
N TYR A 231 25.54 6.40 -9.53
CA TYR A 231 25.04 5.63 -10.67
C TYR A 231 25.23 4.12 -10.51
N GLU A 232 26.40 3.68 -10.04
CA GLU A 232 26.68 2.26 -9.75
C GLU A 232 25.64 1.63 -8.81
N LYS A 233 25.30 2.33 -7.72
CA LYS A 233 24.29 1.87 -6.76
C LYS A 233 22.90 1.88 -7.36
N LEU A 234 22.57 2.88 -8.18
CA LEU A 234 21.30 2.96 -8.89
C LEU A 234 21.12 1.80 -9.86
N THR A 235 22.14 1.46 -10.65
CA THR A 235 22.13 0.31 -11.58
C THR A 235 21.96 -1.02 -10.86
N TYR A 236 22.63 -1.20 -9.71
CA TYR A 236 22.40 -2.38 -8.88
C TYR A 236 20.95 -2.46 -8.39
N ILE A 237 20.41 -1.36 -7.86
CA ILE A 237 19.02 -1.30 -7.38
C ILE A 237 18.03 -1.56 -8.52
N GLU A 238 18.22 -0.96 -9.69
CA GLU A 238 17.42 -1.21 -10.88
C GLU A 238 17.38 -2.71 -11.23
N THR A 239 18.54 -3.35 -11.26
CA THR A 239 18.67 -4.78 -11.53
C THR A 239 17.90 -5.62 -10.50
N GLU A 240 18.02 -5.30 -9.22
CA GLU A 240 17.30 -5.98 -8.15
C GLU A 240 15.76 -5.76 -8.24
N LEU A 241 15.32 -4.55 -8.61
CA LEU A 241 13.90 -4.26 -8.83
C LEU A 241 13.31 -5.03 -10.02
N GLU A 242 14.11 -5.36 -11.03
CA GLU A 242 13.70 -6.22 -12.15
C GLU A 242 13.53 -7.69 -11.73
N GLN A 243 14.29 -8.14 -10.74
CA GLN A 243 14.24 -9.52 -10.22
C GLN A 243 13.05 -9.78 -9.30
N LEU A 244 12.38 -8.74 -8.73
CA LEU A 244 11.24 -9.01 -7.85
C LEU A 244 10.19 -9.81 -8.63
N PRO A 245 9.52 -10.78 -7.99
CA PRO A 245 8.49 -11.58 -8.64
C PRO A 245 7.54 -10.69 -9.43
N LYS A 246 7.31 -11.01 -10.71
CA LYS A 246 6.30 -10.31 -11.53
C LYS A 246 4.89 -10.52 -10.96
N THR A 247 4.72 -11.55 -10.15
CA THR A 247 3.46 -11.99 -9.58
C THR A 247 3.26 -11.46 -8.17
N SER A 248 2.26 -10.59 -8.00
CA SER A 248 1.46 -10.61 -6.78
C SER A 248 1.00 -12.05 -6.55
N ILE A 249 1.11 -12.53 -5.32
CA ILE A 249 0.64 -13.85 -4.89
C ILE A 249 -0.72 -14.13 -5.57
N ASN A 250 -0.73 -15.09 -6.50
CA ASN A 250 -1.87 -15.57 -7.28
C ASN A 250 -2.71 -14.48 -8.00
N LEU A 251 -2.25 -14.03 -9.18
CA LEU A 251 -2.95 -13.08 -10.05
C LEU A 251 -4.41 -13.45 -10.34
N GLU A 252 -4.72 -14.75 -10.45
CA GLU A 252 -6.09 -15.22 -10.70
C GLU A 252 -7.00 -15.01 -9.48
N LEU A 253 -6.50 -15.33 -8.28
CA LEU A 253 -7.23 -15.04 -7.04
C LEU A 253 -7.43 -13.54 -6.84
N ASN A 254 -6.40 -12.72 -7.09
CA ASN A 254 -6.53 -11.27 -7.04
C ASN A 254 -7.62 -10.78 -8.01
N LYS A 255 -7.59 -11.22 -9.28
CA LYS A 255 -8.64 -10.85 -10.25
C LYS A 255 -10.03 -11.27 -9.79
N LYS A 256 -10.17 -12.48 -9.25
CA LYS A 256 -11.44 -13.00 -8.73
C LYS A 256 -11.96 -12.14 -7.58
N PHE A 257 -11.13 -11.88 -6.58
CA PHE A 257 -11.55 -11.13 -5.39
C PHE A 257 -11.76 -9.64 -5.66
N THR A 258 -10.98 -9.05 -6.57
CA THR A 258 -11.26 -7.70 -7.09
C THR A 258 -12.63 -7.65 -7.75
N LYS A 259 -12.98 -8.64 -8.57
CA LYS A 259 -14.31 -8.72 -9.18
C LYS A 259 -15.42 -8.80 -8.13
N GLU A 260 -15.28 -9.65 -7.11
CA GLU A 260 -16.24 -9.75 -5.99
C GLU A 260 -16.42 -8.43 -5.24
N LEU A 261 -15.35 -7.65 -5.04
CA LEU A 261 -15.42 -6.30 -4.48
C LEU A 261 -16.19 -5.33 -5.39
N LEU A 262 -15.85 -5.30 -6.68
CA LEU A 262 -16.36 -4.31 -7.62
C LEU A 262 -17.80 -4.57 -8.09
N GLU A 263 -18.30 -5.81 -7.97
CA GLU A 263 -19.67 -6.18 -8.35
C GLU A 263 -20.68 -6.08 -7.18
N SER A 264 -20.22 -5.73 -5.97
CA SER A 264 -21.06 -5.60 -4.79
C SER A 264 -21.09 -4.15 -4.30
N GLU A 265 -22.25 -3.50 -4.39
CA GLU A 265 -22.47 -2.13 -3.95
C GLU A 265 -22.04 -1.92 -2.48
N ASP A 266 -22.44 -2.82 -1.59
CA ASP A 266 -22.11 -2.75 -0.15
C ASP A 266 -20.60 -2.88 0.09
N PHE A 267 -19.95 -3.82 -0.61
CA PHE A 267 -18.51 -4.06 -0.44
C PHE A 267 -17.69 -2.89 -0.98
N LEU A 268 -18.06 -2.40 -2.17
CA LEU A 268 -17.40 -1.25 -2.80
C LEU A 268 -17.56 0.00 -1.95
N ARG A 269 -18.77 0.30 -1.46
CA ARG A 269 -19.02 1.48 -0.62
C ARG A 269 -18.22 1.44 0.68
N LYS A 270 -18.19 0.30 1.39
CA LYS A 270 -17.36 0.14 2.61
C LYS A 270 -15.87 0.20 2.32
N PHE A 271 -15.43 -0.40 1.22
CA PHE A 271 -14.03 -0.29 0.78
C PHE A 271 -13.65 1.18 0.54
N LEU A 272 -14.49 1.93 -0.14
CA LEU A 272 -14.25 3.36 -0.38
C LEU A 272 -14.34 4.15 0.93
N HIS A 273 -15.22 3.83 1.87
CA HIS A 273 -15.21 4.46 3.20
C HIS A 273 -13.87 4.25 3.94
N ILE A 274 -13.19 3.12 3.72
CA ILE A 274 -11.84 2.90 4.26
C ILE A 274 -10.82 3.80 3.53
N TYR A 275 -10.81 3.78 2.20
CA TYR A 275 -9.69 4.31 1.41
C TYR A 275 -9.94 5.64 0.69
N TYR A 276 -11.10 6.28 0.88
CA TYR A 276 -11.50 7.48 0.15
C TYR A 276 -10.40 8.54 0.14
N PHE A 277 -9.83 8.84 1.31
CA PHE A 277 -8.79 9.85 1.40
C PHE A 277 -7.43 9.41 0.85
N ASP A 278 -7.12 8.11 0.72
CA ASP A 278 -5.95 7.70 -0.06
C ASP A 278 -6.12 8.13 -1.52
N PHE A 279 -7.32 7.94 -2.10
CA PHE A 279 -7.60 8.33 -3.48
C PHE A 279 -7.54 9.84 -3.68
N ILE A 280 -8.20 10.60 -2.82
CA ILE A 280 -8.22 12.07 -2.90
C ILE A 280 -6.83 12.64 -2.66
N TYR A 281 -6.15 12.21 -1.59
CA TYR A 281 -4.87 12.79 -1.18
C TYR A 281 -3.74 12.50 -2.17
N PHE A 282 -3.72 11.30 -2.77
CA PHE A 282 -2.69 10.90 -3.73
C PHE A 282 -3.09 11.10 -5.20
N GLY A 283 -4.28 11.61 -5.48
CA GLY A 283 -4.78 11.81 -6.86
C GLY A 283 -4.89 10.49 -7.64
N ILE A 284 -5.28 9.41 -6.97
CA ILE A 284 -5.44 8.09 -7.57
C ILE A 284 -6.89 7.94 -8.05
N GLN A 285 -7.07 7.41 -9.25
CA GLN A 285 -8.40 7.05 -9.76
C GLN A 285 -9.03 5.95 -8.88
N MET A 286 -10.27 6.13 -8.45
CA MET A 286 -10.90 5.23 -7.45
C MET A 286 -11.16 3.82 -7.97
N VAL A 287 -11.65 3.69 -9.22
CA VAL A 287 -11.97 2.42 -9.90
C VAL A 287 -11.73 2.57 -11.40
#